data_AF-A0A382N329-F1
#
_entry.id   AF-A0A382N329-F1
#
_cell.length_a   1.000
_cell.length_b   1.000
_cell.length_c   1.000
_cell.angle_alpha   90.00
_cell.angle_beta   90.00
_cell.angle_gamma   90.00
#
_symmetry.space_group_name_H-M   'P 1'
#
loop_
_entity.id
_entity.type
_entity.pdbx_description
1 polymer ?
#
loop_
_entity_poly.entity_id
_entity_poly.type
_entity_poly.pdbx_seq_one_letter_code
_entity_poly.pdbx_strand_id
1 'polypeptide(L)'
;AVALGAAILSKLIPAMCAAAYWRHWQGSGPWSWFDPRPRAPLMLTIGVVAAGYALFMTDGTDLFRGLQTYALKWRFNDGVFVLVYEVLRDRSLKWDDGALLVARQVCAFLWFGILIWALRWRDPVRISFCLLGAYIVISPTVHPWYLIWVLPFLPLFPRPAWVVWSWTILLSYEVLTGYRLTGAWEPASWALWAQYGPFFLLLALELLRGWRRASVPPERSSASDV
;
A
#
# COMPACT_ATOMS: atom_id res chain seq x y z
N ALA A 1 -13.95 -5.24 -15.04
CA ALA A 1 -14.96 -4.32 -14.50
C ALA A 1 -15.70 -4.93 -13.31
N VAL A 2 -16.58 -5.91 -13.53
CA VAL A 2 -17.40 -6.53 -12.48
C VAL A 2 -16.55 -7.19 -11.38
N ALA A 3 -15.54 -7.99 -11.74
CA ALA A 3 -14.63 -8.61 -10.77
C ALA A 3 -13.89 -7.58 -9.89
N LEU A 4 -13.45 -6.46 -10.48
CA LEU A 4 -12.83 -5.36 -9.74
C LEU A 4 -13.84 -4.66 -8.83
N GLY A 5 -15.08 -4.46 -9.29
CA GLY A 5 -16.17 -3.90 -8.47
C GLY A 5 -16.50 -4.79 -7.27
N ALA A 6 -16.64 -6.11 -7.49
CA ALA A 6 -16.86 -7.09 -6.43
C ALA A 6 -15.68 -7.13 -5.42
N ALA A 7 -14.44 -7.05 -5.93
CA ALA A 7 -13.25 -6.97 -5.09
C ALA A 7 -13.25 -5.71 -4.21
N ILE A 8 -13.60 -4.55 -4.77
CA ILE A 8 -13.72 -3.27 -4.04
C ILE A 8 -14.82 -3.33 -2.97
N LEU A 9 -15.97 -3.92 -3.31
CA LEU A 9 -17.08 -4.13 -2.38
C LEU A 9 -16.69 -5.06 -1.22
N SER A 10 -15.79 -6.01 -1.46
CA SER A 10 -15.28 -6.92 -0.42
C SER A 10 -14.20 -6.24 0.45
N LYS A 11 -13.28 -5.49 -0.16
CA LYS A 11 -12.27 -4.66 0.51
C LYS A 11 -11.90 -3.47 -0.37
N LEU A 12 -11.68 -2.29 0.21
CA LEU A 12 -11.36 -1.07 -0.56
C LEU A 12 -9.97 -1.06 -1.23
N ILE A 13 -9.04 -1.92 -0.78
CA ILE A 13 -7.63 -1.94 -1.24
C ILE A 13 -7.47 -2.05 -2.78
N PRO A 14 -8.21 -2.89 -3.51
CA PRO A 14 -8.10 -3.01 -4.97
C PRO A 14 -8.46 -1.72 -5.73
N ALA A 15 -9.17 -0.77 -5.11
CA ALA A 15 -9.46 0.53 -5.73
C ALA A 15 -8.17 1.29 -6.07
N MET A 16 -7.09 1.06 -5.32
CA MET A 16 -5.77 1.67 -5.54
C MET A 16 -5.17 1.25 -6.88
N CYS A 17 -5.47 0.03 -7.35
CA CYS A 17 -5.02 -0.48 -8.63
C CYS A 17 -5.79 0.15 -9.81
N ALA A 18 -6.99 0.69 -9.59
CA ALA A 18 -7.78 1.32 -10.66
C ALA A 18 -7.04 2.48 -11.33
N ALA A 19 -6.25 3.23 -10.56
CA ALA A 19 -5.43 4.33 -11.07
C ALA A 19 -4.35 3.86 -12.06
N ALA A 20 -3.78 2.66 -11.86
CA ALA A 20 -2.80 2.07 -12.77
C ALA A 20 -3.41 1.78 -14.15
N TYR A 21 -4.63 1.24 -14.17
CA TYR A 21 -5.34 0.88 -15.40
C TYR A 21 -6.00 2.09 -16.08
N TRP A 22 -6.29 3.17 -15.34
CA TRP A 22 -6.78 4.42 -15.92
C TRP A 22 -5.80 5.03 -16.95
N ARG A 23 -4.48 4.87 -16.71
CA ARG A 23 -3.44 5.33 -17.63
C ARG A 23 -3.18 4.35 -18.77
N HIS A 24 -3.37 3.05 -18.55
CA HIS A 24 -3.05 2.02 -19.53
C HIS A 24 -3.79 2.19 -20.87
N TRP A 25 -5.01 2.71 -20.84
CA TRP A 25 -5.86 2.87 -22.03
C TRP A 25 -5.82 4.27 -22.66
N GLN A 26 -4.68 4.97 -22.58
CA GLN A 26 -4.51 6.26 -23.25
C GLN A 26 -4.15 6.10 -24.72
N GLY A 27 -4.90 6.78 -25.60
CA GLY A 27 -4.42 7.18 -26.92
C GLY A 27 -3.38 8.32 -26.81
N SER A 28 -2.55 8.47 -27.84
CA SER A 28 -1.54 9.53 -27.94
C SER A 28 -2.19 10.92 -28.10
N GLY A 29 -2.45 11.62 -27.00
CA GLY A 29 -2.90 13.02 -27.01
C GLY A 29 -3.19 13.60 -25.62
N PRO A 30 -3.07 14.93 -25.41
CA PRO A 30 -3.27 15.57 -24.10
C PRO A 30 -4.71 15.49 -23.57
N TRP A 31 -5.70 15.41 -24.47
CA TRP A 31 -7.12 15.28 -24.12
C TRP A 31 -7.57 13.82 -23.92
N SER A 32 -6.70 12.84 -24.20
CA SER A 32 -7.02 11.42 -24.08
C SER A 32 -7.24 10.98 -22.62
N TRP A 33 -6.89 11.83 -21.64
CA TRP A 33 -7.20 11.63 -20.22
C TRP A 33 -8.71 11.67 -19.92
N PHE A 34 -9.49 12.39 -20.71
CA PHE A 34 -10.92 12.63 -20.47
C PHE A 34 -11.85 11.77 -21.34
N ASP A 35 -11.33 11.00 -22.30
CA ASP A 35 -12.16 10.15 -23.17
C ASP A 35 -12.84 8.99 -22.39
N PRO A 36 -14.17 8.97 -22.23
CA PRO A 36 -14.83 7.95 -21.43
C PRO A 36 -14.79 6.55 -22.08
N ARG A 37 -14.58 6.45 -23.40
CA ARG A 37 -14.68 5.20 -24.17
C ARG A 37 -13.70 4.11 -23.72
N PRO A 38 -12.38 4.36 -23.68
CA PRO A 38 -11.43 3.37 -23.15
C PRO A 38 -11.72 3.02 -21.68
N ARG A 39 -12.42 3.89 -20.95
CA ARG A 39 -12.62 3.82 -19.49
C ARG A 39 -13.95 3.19 -19.10
N ALA A 40 -14.78 2.77 -20.06
CA ALA A 40 -16.05 2.11 -19.80
C ALA A 40 -15.94 0.97 -18.76
N PRO A 41 -14.88 0.13 -18.74
CA PRO A 41 -14.77 -0.91 -17.71
C PRO A 41 -14.56 -0.35 -16.29
N LEU A 42 -13.87 0.80 -16.14
CA LEU A 42 -13.68 1.46 -14.85
C LEU A 42 -14.94 2.20 -14.41
N MET A 43 -15.66 2.82 -15.35
CA MET A 43 -16.98 3.41 -15.06
C MET A 43 -17.99 2.34 -14.63
N LEU A 44 -17.97 1.16 -15.26
CA LEU A 44 -18.77 0.02 -14.83
C LEU A 44 -18.37 -0.47 -13.43
N THR A 45 -17.07 -0.47 -13.10
CA THR A 45 -16.62 -0.74 -11.72
C THR A 45 -17.21 0.26 -10.73
N ILE A 46 -17.19 1.55 -11.04
CA ILE A 46 -17.82 2.59 -10.19
C ILE A 46 -19.32 2.32 -10.04
N GLY A 47 -20.02 2.00 -11.13
CA GLY A 47 -21.44 1.67 -11.13
C GLY A 47 -21.76 0.44 -10.25
N VAL A 48 -20.98 -0.63 -10.35
CA VAL A 48 -21.13 -1.83 -9.51
C VAL A 48 -20.92 -1.50 -8.03
N VAL A 49 -19.90 -0.71 -7.70
CA VAL A 49 -19.63 -0.29 -6.32
C VAL A 49 -20.78 0.58 -5.79
N ALA A 50 -21.22 1.57 -6.57
CA ALA A 50 -22.33 2.45 -6.20
C ALA A 50 -23.64 1.67 -5.99
N ALA A 51 -23.97 0.75 -6.90
CA ALA A 51 -25.13 -0.11 -6.77
C ALA A 51 -25.06 -0.99 -5.53
N GLY A 52 -23.89 -1.55 -5.22
CA GLY A 52 -23.68 -2.35 -4.01
C GLY A 52 -23.91 -1.55 -2.73
N TYR A 53 -23.37 -0.32 -2.63
CA TYR A 53 -23.60 0.55 -1.47
C TYR A 53 -25.05 1.05 -1.38
N ALA A 54 -25.70 1.31 -2.52
CA ALA A 54 -27.09 1.78 -2.55
C ALA A 54 -28.06 0.79 -1.88
N LEU A 55 -27.80 -0.52 -1.98
CA LEU A 55 -28.60 -1.56 -1.30
C LEU A 55 -28.62 -1.42 0.22
N PHE A 56 -27.59 -0.81 0.81
CA PHE A 56 -27.47 -0.65 2.26
C PHE A 56 -27.88 0.76 2.74
N MET A 57 -28.18 1.68 1.82
CA MET A 57 -28.56 3.06 2.15
C MET A 57 -30.04 3.20 2.54
N THR A 58 -30.85 2.15 2.42
CA THR A 58 -32.31 2.20 2.58
C THR A 58 -32.78 2.33 4.03
N ASP A 59 -31.99 1.85 4.98
CA ASP A 59 -32.46 1.63 6.36
C ASP A 59 -31.95 2.70 7.34
N GLY A 60 -31.43 3.82 6.85
CA GLY A 60 -30.91 4.93 7.67
C GLY A 60 -29.66 4.58 8.48
N THR A 61 -29.03 3.43 8.19
CA THR A 61 -27.79 3.00 8.86
C THR A 61 -26.61 3.86 8.44
N ASP A 62 -25.78 4.27 9.40
CA ASP A 62 -24.53 4.96 9.12
C ASP A 62 -23.46 3.95 8.68
N LEU A 63 -23.49 3.61 7.39
CA LEU A 63 -22.58 2.65 6.76
C LEU A 63 -21.10 3.04 6.90
N PHE A 64 -20.81 4.33 7.06
CA PHE A 64 -19.44 4.84 7.04
C PHE A 64 -18.86 5.03 8.44
N ARG A 65 -19.67 5.03 9.50
CA ARG A 65 -19.18 5.14 10.89
C ARG A 65 -18.15 4.09 11.25
N GLY A 66 -18.35 2.84 10.83
CA GLY A 66 -17.41 1.74 11.07
C GLY A 66 -16.08 1.98 10.35
N LEU A 67 -16.15 2.38 9.07
CA LEU A 67 -14.97 2.72 8.27
C LEU A 67 -14.21 3.92 8.83
N GLN A 68 -14.93 4.96 9.28
CA GLN A 68 -14.35 6.14 9.91
C GLN A 68 -13.68 5.78 11.23
N THR A 69 -14.32 4.97 12.07
CA THR A 69 -13.74 4.49 13.33
C THR A 69 -12.48 3.69 13.07
N TYR A 70 -12.51 2.77 12.09
CA TYR A 70 -11.34 2.05 11.65
C TYR A 70 -10.23 3.00 11.17
N ALA A 71 -10.52 3.90 10.25
CA ALA A 71 -9.54 4.81 9.64
C ALA A 71 -8.90 5.78 10.65
N LEU A 72 -9.62 6.19 11.69
CA LEU A 72 -9.13 7.15 12.67
C LEU A 72 -8.46 6.49 13.88
N LYS A 73 -8.99 5.37 14.36
CA LYS A 73 -8.60 4.80 15.66
C LYS A 73 -7.74 3.54 15.55
N TRP A 74 -7.84 2.77 14.46
CA TRP A 74 -7.05 1.54 14.36
C TRP A 74 -5.58 1.84 14.07
N ARG A 75 -4.72 1.14 14.83
CA ARG A 75 -3.27 1.18 14.72
C ARG A 75 -2.73 -0.16 15.23
N PHE A 76 -1.87 -0.81 14.46
CA PHE A 76 -1.26 -2.08 14.86
C PHE A 76 -0.08 -2.43 13.95
N ASN A 77 1.03 -2.82 14.56
CA ASN A 77 2.20 -3.37 13.85
C ASN A 77 2.64 -2.46 12.69
N ASP A 78 2.73 -1.15 12.95
CA ASP A 78 3.11 -0.14 11.98
C ASP A 78 4.62 0.02 11.85
N GLY A 79 5.09 0.29 10.61
CA GLY A 79 6.50 0.49 10.29
C GLY A 79 6.86 1.97 10.09
N VAL A 80 6.69 2.49 8.88
CA VAL A 80 7.00 3.91 8.60
C VAL A 80 6.08 4.84 9.38
N PHE A 81 4.82 4.46 9.57
CA PHE A 81 3.83 5.28 10.25
C PHE A 81 4.22 5.59 11.71
N VAL A 82 4.77 4.63 12.47
CA VAL A 82 5.21 4.90 13.84
C VAL A 82 6.32 5.95 13.86
N LEU A 83 7.26 5.92 12.92
CA LEU A 83 8.33 6.92 12.85
C LEU A 83 7.78 8.33 12.62
N VAL A 84 6.80 8.46 11.71
CA VAL A 84 6.12 9.74 11.45
C VAL A 84 5.37 10.22 12.69
N TYR A 85 4.62 9.34 13.34
CA TYR A 85 3.88 9.66 14.58
C TYR A 85 4.82 10.08 15.72
N GLU A 86 5.92 9.37 15.94
CA GLU A 86 6.89 9.64 17.01
C GLU A 86 7.61 11.00 16.86
N VAL A 87 7.75 11.49 15.63
CA VAL A 87 8.28 12.83 15.33
C VAL A 87 7.25 13.92 15.62
N LEU A 88 5.97 13.65 15.36
CA LEU A 88 4.90 14.65 15.45
C LEU A 88 4.25 14.73 16.82
N ARG A 89 4.27 13.64 17.61
CA ARG A 89 3.55 13.56 18.88
C ARG A 89 4.16 14.46 19.95
N ASP A 90 3.29 15.02 20.77
CA ASP A 90 3.71 15.55 22.06
C ASP A 90 4.09 14.38 22.99
N ARG A 91 5.36 14.32 23.41
CA ARG A 91 5.88 13.25 24.29
C ARG A 91 5.37 13.34 25.72
N SER A 92 4.77 14.47 26.11
CA SER A 92 4.10 14.60 27.41
C SER A 92 2.77 13.84 27.46
N LEU A 93 2.16 13.59 26.29
CA LEU A 93 0.90 12.86 26.18
C LEU A 93 1.15 11.36 26.04
N LYS A 94 0.40 10.56 26.79
CA LYS A 94 0.37 9.10 26.60
C LYS A 94 -0.25 8.72 25.25
N TRP A 95 -1.23 9.52 24.79
CA TRP A 95 -1.93 9.33 23.53
C TRP A 95 -2.24 10.69 22.90
N ASP A 96 -1.80 10.90 21.66
CA ASP A 96 -1.96 12.16 20.94
C ASP A 96 -2.78 11.93 19.67
N ASP A 97 -4.11 12.12 19.80
CA ASP A 97 -5.05 12.00 18.68
C ASP A 97 -4.76 13.03 17.57
N GLY A 98 -4.23 14.21 17.93
CA GLY A 98 -3.87 15.26 16.97
C GLY A 98 -2.71 14.84 16.09
N ALA A 99 -1.61 14.39 16.71
CA ALA A 99 -0.46 13.88 15.98
C ALA A 99 -0.80 12.62 15.17
N LEU A 100 -1.71 11.77 15.66
CA LEU A 100 -2.19 10.61 14.91
C LEU A 100 -2.89 11.02 13.60
N LEU A 101 -3.74 12.05 13.66
CA LEU A 101 -4.40 12.59 12.46
C LEU A 101 -3.38 13.18 11.48
N VAL A 102 -2.43 13.98 11.97
CA VAL A 102 -1.39 14.59 11.12
C VAL A 102 -0.49 13.51 10.51
N ALA A 103 -0.10 12.48 11.26
CA ALA A 103 0.68 11.36 10.74
C ALA A 103 -0.05 10.62 9.61
N ARG A 104 -1.38 10.40 9.74
CA ARG A 104 -2.21 9.82 8.67
C ARG A 104 -2.22 10.70 7.44
N GLN A 105 -2.35 12.02 7.60
CA GLN A 105 -2.31 12.97 6.49
C GLN A 105 -0.95 12.98 5.79
N VAL A 106 0.15 12.96 6.55
CA VAL A 106 1.52 12.89 6.01
C VAL A 106 1.74 11.59 5.24
N CYS A 107 1.38 10.44 5.81
CA CYS A 107 1.50 9.15 5.12
C CYS A 107 0.60 9.08 3.87
N ALA A 108 -0.62 9.63 3.92
CA ALA A 108 -1.48 9.73 2.75
C ALA A 108 -0.86 10.61 1.66
N PHE A 109 -0.30 11.76 2.03
CA PHE A 109 0.40 12.65 1.09
C PHE A 109 1.62 11.96 0.45
N LEU A 110 2.43 11.26 1.25
CA LEU A 110 3.55 10.45 0.74
C LEU A 110 3.06 9.38 -0.25
N TRP A 111 1.96 8.69 0.08
CA TRP A 111 1.36 7.72 -0.82
C TRP A 111 0.91 8.35 -2.14
N PHE A 112 0.24 9.50 -2.09
CA PHE A 112 -0.19 10.23 -3.30
C PHE A 112 1.02 10.71 -4.13
N GLY A 113 2.11 11.11 -3.49
CA GLY A 113 3.37 11.40 -4.17
C GLY A 113 3.90 10.18 -4.92
N ILE A 114 3.89 9.01 -4.27
CA ILE A 114 4.27 7.73 -4.91
C ILE A 114 3.32 7.38 -6.05
N LEU A 115 2.01 7.64 -5.90
CA LEU A 115 1.03 7.45 -6.97
C LEU A 115 1.39 8.28 -8.20
N ILE A 116 1.54 9.59 -8.05
CA ILE A 116 1.87 10.50 -9.16
C ILE A 116 3.20 10.07 -9.80
N TRP A 117 4.19 9.72 -8.99
CA TRP A 117 5.49 9.25 -9.46
C TRP A 117 5.39 7.92 -10.20
N ALA A 118 4.63 6.94 -9.70
CA ALA A 118 4.47 5.63 -10.32
C ALA A 118 3.66 5.72 -11.62
N LEU A 119 2.71 6.64 -11.70
CA LEU A 119 1.96 6.93 -12.93
C LEU A 119 2.86 7.40 -14.09
N ARG A 120 4.16 7.70 -13.90
CA ARG A 120 5.08 7.91 -15.03
C ARG A 120 5.43 6.62 -15.78
N TRP A 121 5.19 5.45 -15.18
CA TRP A 121 5.47 4.15 -15.79
C TRP A 121 4.37 3.74 -16.78
N ARG A 122 4.70 2.80 -17.68
CA ARG A 122 3.76 2.26 -18.68
C ARG A 122 3.11 0.94 -18.26
N ASP A 123 3.76 0.17 -17.42
CA ASP A 123 3.29 -1.14 -16.98
C ASP A 123 2.32 -1.01 -15.79
N PRO A 124 1.00 -1.26 -15.97
CA PRO A 124 0.02 -1.14 -14.90
C PRO A 124 0.23 -2.18 -13.79
N VAL A 125 0.84 -3.33 -14.08
CA VAL A 125 1.10 -4.38 -13.08
C VAL A 125 2.20 -3.92 -12.13
N ARG A 126 3.27 -3.32 -12.68
CA ARG A 126 4.35 -2.70 -11.90
C ARG A 126 3.86 -1.53 -11.06
N ILE A 127 2.98 -0.68 -11.61
CA ILE A 127 2.36 0.40 -10.85
C ILE A 127 1.55 -0.18 -9.69
N SER A 128 0.69 -1.17 -9.94
CA SER A 128 -0.12 -1.82 -8.90
C SER A 128 0.74 -2.41 -7.77
N PHE A 129 1.82 -3.13 -8.10
CA PHE A 129 2.78 -3.65 -7.14
C PHE A 129 3.38 -2.53 -6.26
N CYS A 130 3.79 -1.42 -6.87
CA CYS A 130 4.37 -0.29 -6.15
C CYS A 130 3.35 0.41 -5.24
N LEU A 131 2.10 0.59 -5.69
CA LEU A 131 1.06 1.26 -4.91
C LEU A 131 0.60 0.43 -3.71
N LEU A 132 0.40 -0.87 -3.91
CA LEU A 132 0.05 -1.81 -2.84
C LEU A 132 1.20 -1.98 -1.85
N GLY A 133 2.43 -2.10 -2.35
CA GLY A 133 3.61 -2.17 -1.49
C GLY A 133 3.79 -0.89 -0.66
N ALA A 134 3.70 0.29 -1.29
CA ALA A 134 3.79 1.57 -0.59
C ALA A 134 2.70 1.71 0.47
N TYR A 135 1.45 1.36 0.14
CA TYR A 135 0.32 1.38 1.07
C TYR A 135 0.61 0.57 2.33
N ILE A 136 1.11 -0.67 2.18
CA ILE A 136 1.39 -1.54 3.33
C ILE A 136 2.51 -0.96 4.18
N VAL A 137 3.59 -0.45 3.56
CA VAL A 137 4.77 0.08 4.28
C VAL A 137 4.44 1.32 5.13
N ILE A 138 3.54 2.18 4.64
CA ILE A 138 3.14 3.43 5.32
C ILE A 138 1.84 3.28 6.12
N SER A 139 1.22 2.09 6.13
CA SER A 139 -0.05 1.87 6.80
C SER A 139 0.14 1.96 8.32
N PRO A 140 -0.80 2.60 9.04
CA PRO A 140 -0.86 2.55 10.51
C PRO A 140 -1.28 1.17 11.04
N THR A 141 -1.79 0.29 10.16
CA THR A 141 -2.26 -1.04 10.53
C THR A 141 -1.78 -2.06 9.51
N VAL A 142 -0.93 -2.99 9.93
CA VAL A 142 -0.38 -4.05 9.07
C VAL A 142 -0.58 -5.41 9.72
N HIS A 143 -1.55 -6.15 9.21
CA HIS A 143 -1.74 -7.56 9.59
C HIS A 143 -1.04 -8.50 8.58
N PRO A 144 -0.67 -9.73 8.98
CA PRO A 144 0.00 -10.68 8.09
C PRO A 144 -0.68 -10.89 6.72
N TRP A 145 -2.01 -10.95 6.69
CA TRP A 145 -2.76 -11.13 5.44
C TRP A 145 -2.70 -9.92 4.48
N TYR A 146 -2.12 -8.79 4.89
CA TYR A 146 -1.92 -7.65 3.98
C TYR A 146 -0.89 -8.00 2.90
N LEU A 147 0.11 -8.84 3.23
CA LEU A 147 1.15 -9.25 2.29
C LEU A 147 0.59 -10.10 1.14
N ILE A 148 -0.61 -10.70 1.28
CA ILE A 148 -1.31 -11.40 0.19
C ILE A 148 -1.59 -10.46 -0.99
N TRP A 149 -1.68 -9.15 -0.77
CA TRP A 149 -1.82 -8.17 -1.84
C TRP A 149 -0.52 -7.91 -2.62
N VAL A 150 0.62 -8.38 -2.13
CA VAL A 150 1.94 -8.17 -2.74
C VAL A 150 2.53 -9.47 -3.28
N LEU A 151 2.29 -10.59 -2.59
CA LEU A 151 2.82 -11.91 -2.97
C LEU A 151 2.57 -12.32 -4.44
N PRO A 152 1.38 -12.08 -5.05
CA PRO A 152 1.11 -12.44 -6.44
C PRO A 152 2.01 -11.74 -7.46
N PHE A 153 2.66 -10.63 -7.08
CA PHE A 153 3.54 -9.87 -7.94
C PHE A 153 4.99 -10.36 -7.92
N LEU A 154 5.39 -11.14 -6.91
CA LEU A 154 6.78 -11.58 -6.73
C LEU A 154 7.31 -12.50 -7.84
N PRO A 155 6.49 -13.34 -8.50
CA PRO A 155 6.95 -14.07 -9.70
C PRO A 155 7.31 -13.15 -10.87
N LEU A 156 6.66 -11.98 -10.98
CA LEU A 156 6.90 -11.00 -12.05
C LEU A 156 8.00 -10.00 -11.67
N PHE A 157 8.03 -9.60 -10.41
CA PHE A 157 8.99 -8.65 -9.85
C PHE A 157 9.65 -9.27 -8.62
N PRO A 158 10.68 -10.11 -8.79
CA PRO A 158 11.34 -10.79 -7.68
C PRO A 158 11.99 -9.77 -6.73
N ARG A 159 11.58 -9.83 -5.46
CA ARG A 159 12.05 -8.91 -4.41
C ARG A 159 12.27 -9.66 -3.10
N PRO A 160 13.51 -10.07 -2.78
CA PRO A 160 13.85 -10.75 -1.53
C PRO A 160 13.30 -10.08 -0.28
N ALA A 161 13.28 -8.73 -0.22
CA ALA A 161 12.72 -8.00 0.91
C ALA A 161 11.29 -8.43 1.24
N TRP A 162 10.43 -8.51 0.23
CA TRP A 162 9.02 -8.89 0.39
C TRP A 162 8.83 -10.37 0.71
N VAL A 163 9.70 -11.25 0.19
CA VAL A 163 9.70 -12.67 0.55
C VAL A 163 10.00 -12.82 2.03
N VAL A 164 11.08 -12.22 2.51
CA VAL A 164 11.46 -12.27 3.94
C VAL A 164 10.35 -11.69 4.81
N TRP A 165 9.80 -10.54 4.44
CA TRP A 165 8.76 -9.91 5.24
C TRP A 165 7.46 -10.73 5.29
N SER A 166 7.12 -11.44 4.22
CA SER A 166 5.94 -12.33 4.21
C SER A 166 5.99 -13.45 5.26
N TRP A 167 7.19 -13.87 5.64
CA TRP A 167 7.41 -14.83 6.72
C TRP A 167 7.54 -14.14 8.08
N THR A 168 8.37 -13.10 8.18
CA THR A 168 8.63 -12.44 9.47
C THR A 168 7.42 -11.71 10.01
N ILE A 169 6.51 -11.19 9.16
CA ILE A 169 5.27 -10.52 9.57
C ILE A 169 4.39 -11.39 10.49
N LEU A 170 4.51 -12.72 10.43
CA LEU A 170 3.81 -13.65 11.31
C LEU A 170 4.18 -13.47 12.79
N LEU A 171 5.36 -12.92 13.08
CA LEU A 171 5.78 -12.56 14.44
C LEU A 171 4.87 -11.49 15.06
N SER A 172 4.10 -10.74 14.27
CA SER A 172 3.09 -9.81 14.81
C SER A 172 2.01 -10.51 15.64
N TYR A 173 1.78 -11.83 15.46
CA TYR A 173 0.87 -12.59 16.29
C TYR A 173 1.35 -12.81 17.73
N GLU A 174 2.62 -12.52 18.02
CA GLU A 174 3.15 -12.55 19.38
C GLU A 174 2.33 -11.69 20.35
N VAL A 175 1.73 -10.59 19.86
CA VAL A 175 0.82 -9.73 20.62
C VAL A 175 -0.31 -10.52 21.31
N LEU A 176 -0.75 -11.63 20.72
CA LEU A 176 -1.82 -12.47 21.27
C LEU A 176 -1.39 -13.16 22.57
N THR A 177 -0.12 -13.51 22.69
CA THR A 177 0.45 -14.08 23.92
C THR A 177 0.44 -13.03 25.02
N GLY A 178 0.95 -11.83 24.75
CA GLY A 178 0.92 -10.71 25.68
C GLY A 178 -0.51 -10.39 26.13
N TYR A 179 -1.43 -10.26 25.17
CA TYR A 179 -2.83 -9.98 25.46
C TYR A 179 -3.49 -11.04 26.35
N ARG A 180 -3.20 -12.33 26.15
CA ARG A 180 -3.73 -13.40 27.01
C ARG A 180 -3.17 -13.37 28.43
N LEU A 181 -1.93 -12.94 28.61
CA LEU A 181 -1.26 -12.93 29.92
C LEU A 181 -1.55 -11.67 30.72
N THR A 182 -1.65 -10.51 30.06
CA THR A 182 -1.71 -9.20 30.74
C THR A 182 -2.97 -8.39 30.40
N GLY A 183 -3.75 -8.80 29.39
CA GLY A 183 -4.85 -8.02 28.84
C GLY A 183 -4.42 -6.82 27.98
N ALA A 184 -3.11 -6.58 27.83
CA ALA A 184 -2.59 -5.44 27.07
C ALA A 184 -2.37 -5.81 25.59
N TRP A 185 -2.89 -4.98 24.68
CA TRP A 185 -2.65 -5.11 23.24
C TRP A 185 -1.44 -4.27 22.84
N GLU A 186 -0.24 -4.75 23.18
CA GLU A 186 1.01 -4.06 22.91
C GLU A 186 2.01 -5.02 22.23
N PRO A 187 2.37 -4.78 20.95
CA PRO A 187 3.35 -5.62 20.26
C PRO A 187 4.72 -5.54 20.94
N ALA A 188 5.39 -6.67 21.12
CA ALA A 188 6.74 -6.65 21.65
C ALA A 188 7.72 -5.95 20.69
N SER A 189 8.62 -5.13 21.25
CA SER A 189 9.59 -4.37 20.45
C SER A 189 10.52 -5.27 19.63
N TRP A 190 10.93 -6.42 20.18
CA TRP A 190 11.77 -7.37 19.46
C TRP A 190 11.04 -7.93 18.22
N ALA A 191 9.73 -8.16 18.31
CA ALA A 191 8.93 -8.70 17.22
C ALA A 191 8.83 -7.66 16.09
N LEU A 192 8.68 -6.37 16.43
CA LEU A 192 8.73 -5.28 15.44
C LEU A 192 10.09 -5.23 14.72
N TRP A 193 11.21 -5.29 15.45
CA TRP A 193 12.55 -5.27 14.85
C TRP A 193 12.84 -6.51 14.00
N ALA A 194 12.41 -7.70 14.44
CA ALA A 194 12.56 -8.94 13.68
C ALA A 194 11.76 -8.94 12.36
N GLN A 195 10.68 -8.16 12.30
CA GLN A 195 9.88 -7.95 11.10
C GLN A 195 10.51 -6.91 10.18
N TYR A 196 10.59 -5.67 10.68
CA TYR A 196 10.90 -4.48 9.88
C TYR A 196 12.39 -4.30 9.62
N GLY A 197 13.26 -4.74 10.54
CA GLY A 197 14.71 -4.64 10.39
C GLY A 197 15.22 -5.35 9.13
N PRO A 198 15.00 -6.68 8.99
CA PRO A 198 15.40 -7.42 7.79
C PRO A 198 14.74 -6.88 6.51
N PHE A 199 13.45 -6.51 6.59
CA PHE A 199 12.72 -5.96 5.45
C PHE A 199 13.36 -4.67 4.92
N PHE A 200 13.55 -3.66 5.77
CA PHE A 200 14.11 -2.38 5.35
C PHE A 200 15.58 -2.49 4.96
N LEU A 201 16.36 -3.35 5.61
CA LEU A 201 17.74 -3.62 5.22
C LEU A 201 17.80 -4.18 3.79
N LEU A 202 17.03 -5.22 3.49
CA LEU A 202 17.00 -5.81 2.15
C LEU A 202 16.45 -4.83 1.11
N LEU A 203 15.39 -4.09 1.45
CA LEU A 203 14.80 -3.10 0.56
C LEU A 203 15.82 -2.00 0.21
N ALA A 204 16.57 -1.49 1.19
CA ALA A 204 17.63 -0.51 0.97
C ALA A 204 18.74 -1.07 0.07
N LEU A 205 19.21 -2.29 0.33
CA LEU A 205 20.23 -2.95 -0.49
C LEU A 205 19.77 -3.15 -1.95
N GLU A 206 18.52 -3.52 -2.16
CA GLU A 206 17.93 -3.65 -3.49
C GLU A 206 17.87 -2.31 -4.24
N LEU A 207 17.45 -1.24 -3.55
CA LEU A 207 17.40 0.11 -4.13
C LEU A 207 18.81 0.61 -4.49
N LEU A 208 19.80 0.41 -3.61
CA LEU A 208 21.19 0.78 -3.86
C LEU A 208 21.79 0.00 -5.03
N ARG A 209 21.54 -1.31 -5.13
CA ARG A 209 21.98 -2.14 -6.26
C ARG A 209 21.33 -1.71 -7.57
N GLY A 210 20.02 -1.41 -7.54
CA GLY A 210 19.29 -0.91 -8.71
C GLY A 210 19.83 0.43 -9.20
N TRP A 211 20.14 1.35 -8.29
CA TRP A 211 20.75 2.63 -8.63
C TRP A 211 22.14 2.44 -9.26
N ARG A 212 23.01 1.62 -8.66
CA ARG A 212 24.34 1.33 -9.22
C ARG A 212 24.29 0.75 -10.64
N ARG A 213 23.36 -0.17 -10.91
CA ARG A 213 23.18 -0.74 -12.27
C ARG A 213 22.70 0.29 -13.29
N ALA A 214 21.89 1.26 -12.86
CA ALA A 214 21.43 2.34 -13.74
C ALA A 214 22.52 3.39 -14.02
N SER A 215 23.50 3.54 -13.10
CA SER A 215 24.60 4.49 -13.22
C SER A 215 25.79 4.00 -14.05
N VAL A 216 25.90 2.70 -14.31
CA VAL A 216 26.94 2.14 -15.20
C VAL A 216 26.49 2.32 -16.66
N PRO A 217 27.21 3.09 -17.49
CA PRO A 217 26.88 3.22 -18.90
C PRO A 217 26.91 1.84 -19.57
N PRO A 218 25.99 1.54 -20.51
CA PRO A 218 26.08 0.31 -21.28
C PRO A 218 27.45 0.25 -21.96
N GLU A 219 28.17 -0.84 -21.73
CA GLU A 219 29.42 -1.14 -22.41
C GLU A 219 29.14 -1.09 -23.91
N ARG A 220 29.77 -0.13 -24.62
CA ARG A 220 29.65 -0.04 -26.07
C ARG A 220 30.21 -1.35 -26.60
N SER A 221 29.36 -2.26 -27.07
CA SER A 221 29.82 -3.42 -27.82
C SER A 221 30.64 -2.87 -28.99
N SER A 222 31.95 -3.09 -28.95
CA SER A 222 32.81 -2.86 -30.09
C SER A 222 32.31 -3.77 -31.20
N ALA A 223 31.48 -3.21 -32.08
CA ALA A 223 31.24 -3.74 -33.41
C ALA A 223 32.55 -3.57 -34.19
N SER A 224 33.48 -4.46 -33.90
CA SER A 224 34.67 -4.72 -34.68
C SER A 224 34.96 -6.18 -34.45
N ASP A 225 34.39 -7.02 -35.31
CA ASP A 225 35.16 -8.07 -35.97
C ASP A 225 34.46 -8.38 -37.29
N VAL A 226 35.22 -8.10 -38.34
CA VAL A 226 34.98 -8.33 -39.77
C VAL A 226 35.12 -9.82 -40.06
#